data_AF-A0A935FRZ6-F1
#
_entry.id   AF-A0A935FRZ6-F1
#
_cell.length_a   1.000
_cell.length_b   1.000
_cell.length_c   1.000
_cell.angle_alpha   90.00
_cell.angle_beta   90.00
_cell.angle_gamma   90.00
#
_symmetry.space_group_name_H-M   'P 1'
#
loop_
_entity.id
_entity.type
_entity.pdbx_description
1 polymer ?
#
loop_
_entity_poly.entity_id
_entity_poly.type
_entity_poly.pdbx_seq_one_letter_code
_entity_poly.pdbx_strand_id
1 'polypeptide(L)' 'MSGKMVARILNNEFRTANYYTVDFNASDLSSGMYFYSLKTNNSLDTKKMLLVK' A
#
# COMPACT_ATOMS: atom_id res chain seq x y z
N MET A 1 -6.69 -9.14 -17.07
CA MET A 1 -5.36 -8.72 -16.58
C MET A 1 -5.42 -8.69 -15.06
N SER A 2 -4.86 -9.69 -14.38
CA SER A 2 -4.85 -9.71 -12.92
C SER A 2 -3.78 -8.75 -12.40
N GLY A 3 -4.15 -7.82 -11.52
CA GLY A 3 -3.16 -7.06 -10.76
C GLY A 3 -2.35 -8.02 -9.87
N LYS A 4 -1.03 -7.87 -9.85
CA LYS A 4 -0.15 -8.67 -8.97
C LYS A 4 0.11 -7.89 -7.68
N MET A 5 0.02 -8.56 -6.54
CA MET A 5 0.54 -8.00 -5.29
C MET A 5 2.07 -7.92 -5.39
N VAL A 6 2.62 -6.71 -5.34
CA VAL A 6 4.07 -6.47 -5.49
C VAL A 6 4.78 -6.23 -4.16
N ALA A 7 4.06 -5.79 -3.13
CA ALA A 7 4.62 -5.53 -1.81
C ALA A 7 3.55 -5.68 -0.72
N ARG A 8 3.99 -6.03 0.49
CA ARG A 8 3.19 -5.96 1.72
C ARG A 8 3.95 -5.11 2.73
N ILE A 9 3.37 -3.95 3.07
CA ILE A 9 4.03 -2.96 3.94
C ILE A 9 3.71 -3.21 5.42
N LEU A 10 2.47 -3.62 5.71
CA LEU A 10 2.01 -3.89 7.08
C LEU A 10 1.64 -5.38 7.25
N ASN A 11 2.07 -5.97 8.36
CA ASN A 11 1.90 -7.39 8.67
C ASN A 11 0.78 -7.64 9.69
N ASN A 12 -0.42 -7.15 9.39
CA ASN A 12 -1.64 -7.44 10.16
C ASN A 12 -1.51 -7.12 11.67
N GLU A 13 -0.79 -6.04 11.97
CA GLU A 13 -0.53 -5.59 13.33
C GLU A 13 -1.75 -4.84 13.87
N PHE A 14 -2.07 -5.07 15.15
CA PHE A 14 -3.05 -4.25 15.85
C PHE A 14 -2.46 -2.87 16.14
N ARG A 15 -3.18 -1.82 15.79
CA ARG A 15 -2.83 -0.43 16.09
C ARG A 15 -4.04 0.26 16.69
N THR A 16 -3.80 1.12 17.69
CA THR A 16 -4.84 1.95 18.28
C THR A 16 -5.27 3.04 17.29
N ALA A 17 -6.41 3.69 17.55
CA ALA A 17 -6.87 4.78 16.69
C ALA A 17 -5.91 5.97 16.81
N ASN A 18 -5.12 6.22 15.76
CA ASN A 18 -4.29 7.40 15.60
C ASN A 18 -3.78 7.51 14.16
N TYR A 19 -3.06 8.58 13.86
CA TYR A 19 -2.32 8.75 12.62
C TYR A 19 -0.98 8.00 12.70
N TYR A 20 -0.67 7.26 11.64
CA TYR A 20 0.60 6.56 11.48
C TYR A 20 1.18 6.86 10.11
N THR A 21 2.48 7.14 10.07
CA THR A 21 3.25 7.24 8.84
C THR A 21 4.09 5.97 8.70
N VAL A 22 4.17 5.46 7.47
CA VAL A 22 4.99 4.29 7.16
C VAL A 22 5.78 4.60 5.91
N ASP A 23 7.09 4.38 5.96
CA ASP A 23 7.97 4.56 4.81
C ASP A 23 7.92 3.32 3.92
N PHE A 24 7.75 3.55 2.62
CA PHE A 24 7.75 2.51 1.61
C PHE A 24 8.85 2.80 0.58
N ASN A 25 9.87 1.94 0.54
CA ASN A 25 10.90 2.02 -0.49
C ASN A 25 10.41 1.33 -1.78
N ALA A 26 10.17 2.15 -2.81
CA ALA A 26 9.72 1.71 -4.12
C ALA A 26 10.86 1.59 -5.16
N SER A 27 12.13 1.57 -4.74
CA SER A 27 13.31 1.57 -5.64
C SER A 27 13.27 0.46 -6.70
N ASP A 28 12.77 -0.70 -6.29
CA ASP A 28 12.74 -1.93 -7.09
C ASP A 28 11.52 -2.01 -8.01
N LEU A 29 10.62 -1.02 -7.93
CA LEU A 29 9.47 -0.89 -8.82
C LEU A 29 9.79 0.02 -10.01
N SER A 30 9.26 -0.34 -11.18
CA SER A 30 9.34 0.50 -12.37
C SER A 30 8.41 1.71 -12.26
N SER A 31 8.71 2.80 -12.95
CA SER A 31 7.76 3.92 -13.04
C SER A 31 6.44 3.46 -13.65
N GLY A 32 5.32 3.92 -13.11
CA GLY A 32 4.00 3.47 -13.55
C GLY A 32 2.89 3.72 -12.54
N MET A 33 1.67 3.33 -12.90
CA MET A 33 0.52 3.44 -12.02
C MET A 33 0.40 2.19 -11.14
N TYR A 34 0.32 2.41 -9.83
CA TYR A 34 0.15 1.38 -8.81
C TYR A 34 -1.13 1.64 -8.02
N PHE A 35 -1.67 0.57 -7.44
CA PHE A 35 -2.75 0.65 -6.46
C PHE A 35 -2.23 0.16 -5.12
N TYR A 36 -2.59 0.87 -4.05
CA TYR A 36 -2.36 0.41 -2.70
C TYR A 36 -3.68 0.33 -1.95
N SER A 37 -3.80 -0.69 -1.11
CA SER A 37 -5.01 -0.94 -0.34
C SER A 37 -4.68 -1.05 1.14
N LEU A 38 -5.40 -0.32 1.97
CA LEU A 38 -5.39 -0.46 3.41
C LEU A 38 -6.62 -1.27 3.83
N LYS A 39 -6.39 -2.46 4.38
CA LYS A 39 -7.43 -3.36 4.84
C LYS A 39 -7.44 -3.41 6.36
N THR A 40 -8.61 -3.19 6.95
CA THR A 40 -8.92 -3.48 8.35
C THR A 40 -9.98 -4.58 8.41
N ASN A 41 -10.41 -4.97 9.62
CA ASN A 41 -11.48 -5.96 9.77
C ASN A 41 -12.80 -5.50 9.12
N ASN A 42 -13.07 -4.18 9.09
CA ASN A 42 -14.37 -3.64 8.69
C ASN A 42 -14.30 -2.75 7.44
N SER A 43 -13.09 -2.44 6.94
CA SER A 43 -12.91 -1.52 5.83
C SER A 43 -11.81 -1.93 4.88
N LEU A 44 -11.97 -1.56 3.62
CA LEU A 44 -10.96 -1.64 2.57
C LEU A 44 -10.94 -0.31 1.83
N ASP A 45 -9.89 0.48 2.04
CA ASP A 45 -9.65 1.70 1.27
C ASP A 45 -8.59 1.39 0.21
N THR A 46 -8.84 1.76 -1.04
CA THR A 46 -7.91 1.57 -2.16
C THR A 46 -7.71 2.88 -2.88
N LYS A 47 -6.44 3.23 -3.09
CA LYS A 47 -6.06 4.47 -3.77
C LYS A 47 -5.03 4.16 -4.86
N LYS A 48 -5.00 5.02 -5.88
CA LYS A 48 -4.01 4.96 -6.96
C LYS A 48 -2.84 5.87 -6.65
N MET A 49 -1.65 5.44 -7.05
CA MET A 49 -0.39 6.18 -6.96
C MET A 49 0.30 6.13 -8.31
N LEU A 50 0.88 7.25 -8.73
CA LEU A 50 1.79 7.29 -9.87
C LEU A 50 3.22 7.28 -9.33
N LEU A 51 3.99 6.24 -9.63
CA LEU A 51 5.40 6.18 -9.32
C LEU A 51 6.19 6.80 -10.48
N VAL A 52 6.94 7.86 -10.19
CA VAL A 52 7.83 8.54 -11.13
C VAL A 52 9.26 8.35 -10.62
N LYS A 53 10.18 7.97 -11.52
CA LYS A 53 11.62 7.90 -11.23
C LYS A 53 12.30 9.16 -11.75
#